data_AF-A0A0G1NZ03-F1
#
_entry.id   AF-A0A0G1NZ03-F1
#
_cell.length_a   1.000
_cell.length_b   1.000
_cell.length_c   1.000
_cell.angle_alpha   90.00
_cell.angle_beta   90.00
_cell.angle_gamma   90.00
#
_symmetry.space_group_name_H-M   'P 1'
#
loop_
_entity.id
_entity.type
_entity.pdbx_description
1 polymer ?
#
loop_
_entity_poly.entity_id
_entity_poly.type
_entity_poly.pdbx_seq_one_letter_code
_entity_poly.pdbx_strand_id
1 'polypeptide(L)'
;TRYYNTKHQRVGPLFQGAFKAVHISSNEQLLHVSRYIHLNPLMSAVVRDNDFLTFPWSSLQSYINDKSSPFVNPQPILENFRNSQKYLEFIKDQIDYGKRLQEIKHLTFE
;
A
#
# COMPACT_ATOMS: atom_id res chain seq x y z
N THR A 1 10.34 -6.85 -20.51
CA THR A 1 9.10 -6.73 -21.32
C THR A 1 9.09 -7.66 -22.52
N ARG A 2 10.21 -7.83 -23.25
CA ARG A 2 10.32 -8.70 -24.44
C ARG A 2 9.72 -10.10 -24.25
N TYR A 3 10.09 -10.84 -23.20
CA TYR A 3 9.54 -12.18 -22.93
C TYR A 3 8.01 -12.18 -22.84
N TYR A 4 7.43 -11.32 -22.01
CA TYR A 4 5.97 -11.23 -21.82
C TYR A 4 5.27 -10.82 -23.11
N ASN A 5 5.79 -9.83 -23.84
CA ASN A 5 5.22 -9.36 -25.09
C ASN A 5 5.24 -10.44 -26.18
N THR A 6 6.35 -11.18 -26.34
CA THR A 6 6.43 -12.30 -27.30
C THR A 6 5.47 -13.42 -26.92
N LYS A 7 5.42 -13.80 -25.63
CA LYS A 7 4.53 -14.87 -25.15
C LYS A 7 3.04 -14.54 -25.35
N HIS A 8 2.65 -13.28 -25.17
CA HIS A 8 1.26 -12.83 -25.23
C HIS A 8 0.89 -12.08 -26.51
N GLN A 9 1.75 -12.09 -27.53
CA GLN A 9 1.56 -11.40 -28.82
C GLN A 9 1.19 -9.91 -28.64
N ARG A 10 1.76 -9.26 -27.62
CA ARG A 10 1.50 -7.84 -27.31
C ARG A 10 2.52 -6.93 -27.99
N VAL A 11 2.06 -5.80 -28.49
CA VAL A 11 2.91 -4.73 -29.04
C VAL A 11 2.91 -3.52 -28.09
N GLY A 12 4.05 -2.87 -27.95
CA GLY A 12 4.22 -1.67 -27.11
C GLY A 12 4.80 -1.93 -25.71
N PRO A 13 5.01 -0.85 -24.94
CA PRO A 13 5.59 -0.92 -23.60
C PRO A 13 4.66 -1.65 -22.62
N LEU A 14 5.22 -2.43 -21.69
CA LEU A 14 4.47 -3.06 -20.59
C LEU A 14 4.48 -2.18 -19.33
N PHE A 15 5.57 -1.44 -19.11
CA PHE A 15 5.75 -0.57 -17.94
C PHE A 15 5.67 0.90 -18.37
N GLN A 16 5.07 1.73 -17.53
CA GLN A 16 4.96 3.17 -17.74
C GLN A 16 6.21 3.91 -17.22
N GLY A 17 7.31 3.79 -17.97
CA GLY A 17 8.59 4.43 -17.62
C GLY A 17 9.43 3.68 -16.58
N ALA A 18 10.47 4.34 -16.09
CA ALA A 18 11.34 3.80 -15.04
C ALA A 18 10.65 3.89 -13.67
N PHE A 19 10.87 2.88 -12.82
CA PHE A 19 10.40 2.92 -11.44
C PHE A 19 11.17 3.97 -10.63
N LYS A 20 10.54 4.51 -9.60
CA LYS A 20 11.20 5.38 -8.62
C LYS A 20 11.68 4.55 -7.43
N ALA A 21 12.82 4.90 -6.88
CA ALA A 21 13.38 4.25 -5.69
C ALA A 21 13.81 5.32 -4.67
N VAL A 22 13.48 5.09 -3.41
CA VAL A 22 13.87 5.94 -2.28
C VAL A 22 14.39 5.02 -1.18
N HIS A 23 15.57 5.33 -0.65
CA HIS A 23 16.13 4.59 0.48
C HIS A 23 15.34 4.94 1.74
N ILE A 24 14.95 3.91 2.50
CA ILE A 24 14.31 4.08 3.80
C ILE A 24 15.41 4.23 4.85
N SER A 25 15.59 5.43 5.37
CA SER A 25 16.68 5.77 6.29
C SER A 25 16.28 5.74 7.76
N SER A 26 14.98 5.69 8.06
CA SER A 26 14.48 5.66 9.44
C SER A 26 13.34 4.67 9.62
N ASN A 27 13.18 4.19 10.85
CA ASN A 27 12.07 3.33 11.21
C ASN A 27 10.71 4.04 11.07
N GLU A 28 10.64 5.33 11.43
CA GLU A 28 9.43 6.14 11.23
C GLU A 28 9.02 6.19 9.75
N GLN A 29 9.98 6.39 8.85
CA GLN A 29 9.73 6.35 7.41
C GLN A 29 9.23 4.95 6.97
N LEU A 30 9.83 3.88 7.49
CA LEU A 30 9.39 2.51 7.21
C LEU A 30 7.91 2.30 7.59
N LEU A 31 7.53 2.71 8.80
CA LEU A 31 6.16 2.57 9.31
C LEU A 31 5.16 3.37 8.46
N HIS A 32 5.51 4.61 8.09
CA HIS A 32 4.65 5.43 7.25
C HIS A 32 4.54 4.92 5.81
N VAL A 33 5.61 4.35 5.24
CA VAL A 33 5.55 3.68 3.92
C VAL A 33 4.65 2.46 3.97
N SER A 34 4.75 1.64 5.02
CA SER A 34 3.86 0.49 5.21
C SER A 34 2.39 0.91 5.26
N ARG A 35 2.08 1.95 6.06
CA ARG A 35 0.74 2.54 6.13
C ARG A 35 0.27 3.07 4.78
N TYR A 36 1.12 3.79 4.05
CA TYR A 36 0.80 4.30 2.71
C TYR A 36 0.42 3.18 1.75
N ILE A 37 1.20 2.10 1.71
CA ILE A 37 0.94 0.94 0.83
C ILE A 37 -0.44 0.33 1.13
N HIS A 38 -0.77 0.10 2.40
CA HIS A 38 -2.03 -0.52 2.77
C HIS A 38 -3.25 0.39 2.59
N LEU A 39 -3.08 1.71 2.69
CA LEU A 39 -4.14 2.68 2.43
C LEU A 39 -4.30 3.02 0.95
N ASN A 40 -3.31 2.72 0.11
CA ASN A 40 -3.34 3.11 -1.29
C ASN A 40 -4.62 2.67 -2.04
N PRO A 41 -5.14 1.43 -1.90
CA PRO A 41 -6.39 1.03 -2.55
C PRO A 41 -7.57 1.92 -2.18
N LEU A 42 -7.62 2.39 -0.93
CA LEU A 42 -8.67 3.28 -0.45
C LEU A 42 -8.46 4.70 -1.00
N MET A 43 -7.23 5.23 -0.89
CA MET A 43 -6.90 6.59 -1.32
C MET A 43 -7.04 6.79 -2.82
N SER A 44 -6.83 5.74 -3.62
CA SER A 44 -7.02 5.77 -5.08
C SER A 44 -8.45 5.41 -5.52
N ALA A 45 -9.41 5.36 -4.59
CA ALA A 45 -10.81 5.02 -4.83
C ALA A 45 -11.04 3.67 -5.55
N VAL A 46 -10.10 2.71 -5.40
CA VAL A 46 -10.23 1.35 -5.96
C VAL A 46 -11.22 0.53 -5.14
N VAL A 47 -11.36 0.86 -3.85
CA VAL A 47 -12.28 0.22 -2.91
C VAL A 47 -13.03 1.27 -2.07
N ARG A 48 -14.16 0.88 -1.48
CA ARG A 48 -14.89 1.71 -0.51
C ARG A 48 -14.24 1.62 0.88
N ASP A 49 -14.61 2.55 1.76
CA ASP A 49 -14.04 2.72 3.11
C ASP A 49 -13.89 1.44 3.95
N ASN A 50 -14.85 0.52 3.89
CA ASN A 50 -14.79 -0.70 4.68
C ASN A 50 -14.14 -1.87 3.93
N ASP A 51 -13.93 -1.72 2.62
CA ASP A 51 -13.53 -2.80 1.72
C ASP A 51 -11.99 -2.94 1.63
N PHE A 52 -11.21 -1.92 2.02
CA PHE A 52 -9.74 -2.00 1.97
C PHE A 52 -9.16 -3.04 2.92
N LEU A 53 -9.85 -3.33 4.03
CA LEU A 53 -9.42 -4.36 4.98
C LEU A 53 -9.43 -5.75 4.34
N THR A 54 -10.36 -6.02 3.43
CA THR A 54 -10.55 -7.32 2.76
C THR A 54 -10.04 -7.33 1.33
N PHE A 55 -9.36 -6.27 0.87
CA PHE A 55 -8.86 -6.17 -0.49
C PHE A 55 -7.85 -7.29 -0.80
N PRO A 56 -8.14 -8.18 -1.77
CA PRO A 56 -7.37 -9.41 -1.95
C PRO A 56 -5.96 -9.17 -2.51
N TRP A 57 -5.73 -8.01 -3.13
CA TRP A 57 -4.42 -7.62 -3.67
C TRP A 57 -3.62 -6.75 -2.71
N SER A 58 -3.91 -6.83 -1.40
CA SER A 58 -3.12 -6.22 -0.33
C SER A 58 -2.64 -7.30 0.64
N SER A 59 -1.40 -7.15 1.11
CA SER A 59 -0.85 -8.01 2.16
C SER A 59 -1.37 -7.64 3.56
N LEU A 60 -2.21 -6.61 3.71
CA LEU A 60 -2.72 -6.14 5.02
C LEU A 60 -3.29 -7.27 5.88
N GLN A 61 -3.98 -8.23 5.25
CA GLN A 61 -4.53 -9.42 5.89
C GLN A 61 -3.48 -10.26 6.64
N SER A 62 -2.25 -10.34 6.12
CA SER A 62 -1.13 -11.02 6.80
C SER A 62 -0.64 -10.26 8.04
N TYR A 63 -0.94 -8.97 8.16
CA TYR A 63 -0.57 -8.16 9.33
C TYR A 63 -1.64 -8.20 10.43
N ILE A 64 -2.93 -8.25 10.04
CA ILE A 64 -4.03 -8.10 11.00
C ILE A 64 -4.65 -9.43 11.47
N ASN A 65 -4.67 -10.46 10.60
CA ASN A 65 -5.41 -11.71 10.83
C ASN A 65 -4.51 -12.95 10.90
N ASP A 66 -3.21 -12.76 11.09
CA ASP A 66 -2.20 -13.83 11.14
C ASP A 66 -2.26 -14.79 9.94
N LYS A 67 -2.71 -14.28 8.79
CA LYS A 67 -2.74 -15.04 7.53
C LYS A 67 -1.32 -15.14 6.98
N SER A 68 -0.64 -16.23 7.33
CA SER A 68 0.67 -16.57 6.79
C SER A 68 0.64 -16.62 5.26
N SER A 69 1.57 -15.90 4.64
CA SER A 69 1.85 -15.98 3.21
C SER A 69 3.35 -16.27 3.06
N PRO A 70 3.75 -17.21 2.19
CA PRO A 70 5.17 -17.56 2.01
C PRO A 70 6.01 -16.40 1.47
N PHE A 71 5.37 -15.31 1.01
CA PHE A 71 6.03 -14.16 0.40
C PHE A 71 5.97 -12.90 1.28
N VAL A 72 5.34 -12.95 2.46
CA VAL A 72 5.14 -11.77 3.31
C VAL A 72 5.71 -12.04 4.70
N ASN A 73 6.68 -11.21 5.11
CA ASN A 73 7.17 -11.17 6.48
C ASN A 73 6.69 -9.88 7.17
N PRO A 74 5.63 -9.91 7.99
CA PRO A 74 5.11 -8.72 8.65
C PRO A 74 5.90 -8.32 9.91
N GLN A 75 6.81 -9.19 10.39
CA GLN A 75 7.51 -9.01 11.67
C GLN A 75 8.27 -7.68 11.80
N PRO A 76 9.06 -7.21 10.79
CA PRO A 76 9.81 -5.95 10.90
C PRO A 76 8.93 -4.72 11.11
N ILE A 77 7.64 -4.80 10.76
CA ILE A 77 6.67 -3.74 11.02
C ILE A 77 5.96 -4.00 12.35
N LEU A 78 5.43 -5.21 12.55
CA LEU A 78 4.61 -5.55 13.71
C LEU A 78 5.37 -5.48 15.04
N GLU A 79 6.69 -5.67 15.06
CA GLU A 79 7.52 -5.53 16.27
C GLU A 79 7.52 -4.11 16.85
N ASN A 80 7.13 -3.11 16.05
CA ASN A 80 7.00 -1.73 16.49
C ASN A 80 5.66 -1.44 17.20
N PHE A 81 4.76 -2.43 17.25
CA PHE A 81 3.44 -2.29 17.83
C PHE A 81 3.23 -3.34 18.93
N ARG A 82 2.39 -3.00 19.92
CA ARG A 82 2.04 -3.93 21.00
C ARG A 82 1.31 -5.17 20.48
N ASN A 83 0.55 -5.04 19.40
CA ASN A 83 -0.20 -6.09 18.73
C ASN A 83 -0.68 -5.61 17.36
N SER A 84 -1.21 -6.53 16.55
CA SER A 84 -1.76 -6.24 15.23
C SER A 84 -2.91 -5.23 15.25
N GLN A 85 -3.68 -5.17 16.33
CA GLN A 85 -4.76 -4.19 16.49
C GLN A 85 -4.22 -2.77 16.60
N LYS A 86 -3.11 -2.54 17.33
CA LYS A 86 -2.44 -1.23 17.40
C LYS A 86 -1.85 -0.81 16.06
N TYR A 87 -1.37 -1.76 15.27
CA TYR A 87 -0.98 -1.47 13.89
C TYR A 87 -2.18 -1.04 13.03
N LEU A 88 -3.32 -1.72 13.15
CA LEU A 88 -4.53 -1.35 12.44
C LEU A 88 -5.05 0.05 12.84
N GLU A 89 -5.00 0.38 14.14
CA GLU A 89 -5.33 1.73 14.64
C GLU A 89 -4.41 2.78 14.00
N PHE A 90 -3.09 2.55 13.99
CA PHE A 90 -2.11 3.43 13.35
C PHE A 90 -2.37 3.66 11.85
N ILE A 91 -2.85 2.64 11.15
CA ILE A 91 -3.27 2.76 9.76
C ILE A 91 -4.52 3.65 9.65
N LYS A 92 -5.55 3.35 10.45
CA LYS A 92 -6.86 4.04 10.37
C LYS A 92 -6.77 5.52 10.73
N ASP A 93 -5.87 5.89 11.64
CA ASP A 93 -5.62 7.28 12.06
C ASP A 93 -5.32 8.23 10.89
N GLN A 94 -4.72 7.73 9.80
CA GLN A 94 -4.38 8.55 8.63
C GLN A 94 -5.50 8.67 7.60
N ILE A 95 -6.61 7.93 7.73
CA ILE A 95 -7.63 7.84 6.67
C ILE A 95 -8.25 9.22 6.39
N ASP A 96 -8.72 9.91 7.43
CA ASP A 96 -9.42 11.18 7.27
C ASP A 96 -8.51 12.27 6.71
N TYR A 97 -7.27 12.33 7.22
CA TYR A 97 -6.26 13.24 6.69
C TYR A 97 -5.91 12.92 5.23
N GLY A 98 -5.79 11.63 4.88
CA GLY A 98 -5.53 11.18 3.52
C GLY A 98 -6.64 11.56 2.54
N LYS A 99 -7.91 11.40 2.93
CA LYS A 99 -9.07 11.82 2.13
C LYS A 99 -9.06 13.33 1.89
N ARG A 100 -8.86 14.11 2.94
CA ARG A 100 -8.79 15.58 2.85
C ARG A 100 -7.66 16.04 1.92
N LEU A 101 -6.51 15.37 1.96
CA LEU A 101 -5.41 15.66 1.03
C LEU A 101 -5.78 15.37 -0.43
N GLN A 102 -6.51 14.29 -0.71
CA GLN A 102 -6.99 14.01 -2.07
C GLN A 102 -7.96 15.10 -2.55
N GLU A 103 -8.89 15.53 -1.71
CA GLU A 103 -9.80 16.64 -2.02
C GLU A 103 -9.03 17.91 -2.36
N ILE A 104 -8.04 18.29 -1.55
CA ILE A 104 -7.20 19.47 -1.79
C ILE A 104 -6.40 19.32 -3.09
N LYS A 105 -5.83 18.14 -3.35
CA LYS A 105 -5.04 17.87 -4.56
C LYS A 105 -5.87 18.10 -5.83
N HIS A 106 -7.16 17.79 -5.80
CA HIS A 106 -8.07 18.08 -6.91
C HIS A 106 -8.40 19.58 -7.08
N LEU A 107 -8.20 20.39 -6.03
CA LEU A 107 -8.43 21.84 -6.05
C LEU A 107 -7.17 22.64 -6.41
N THR A 108 -5.98 22.07 -6.20
CA THR A 108 -4.72 22.66 -6.67
C THR A 108 -4.54 22.37 -8.15
N PHE A 109 -4.54 23.42 -8.99
CA PHE A 109 -4.18 23.33 -10.39
C PHE A 109 -2.70 22.92 -10.52
N GLU A 110 -2.44 21.66 -10.85
CA GLU A 110 -1.21 21.22 -11.53
C GLU A 110 -1.54 20.90 -13.00
#